data_AF-A0A0V8J4Z8-F1
#
_entry.id   AF-A0A0V8J4Z8-F1
#
_cell.length_a   1.000
_cell.length_b   1.000
_cell.length_c   1.000
_cell.angle_alpha   90.00
_cell.angle_beta   90.00
_cell.angle_gamma   90.00
#
_symmetry.space_group_name_H-M   'P 1'
#
loop_
_entity.id
_entity.type
_entity.pdbx_description
1 polymer ?
#
loop_
_entity_poly.entity_id
_entity_poly.type
_entity_poly.pdbx_seq_one_letter_code
_entity_poly.pdbx_strand_id
1 'polypeptide(L)'
;MKRVIMLAAAFCFGIGIFAGALAAHAQGTNSEQPHHMHRDHMWKQLAPYKNKLHEKNQLKAEYYGLKKEALLKKDTLLQLHSGNQPGSWHKNPKMKQYHQSMRKLHMEMKSLKDKEKAEKKNLKAALKAKDKAKIGFHLDQMLLIQKQINHKLAERNKMLDTMIKEMKK
;
A
#
# COMPACT_ATOMS: atom_id res chain seq x y z
N MET A 1 -38.29 -31.21 20.25
CA MET A 1 -37.51 -30.17 19.54
C MET A 1 -36.03 -30.30 19.93
N LYS A 2 -35.12 -30.29 18.94
CA LYS A 2 -33.66 -29.94 18.98
C LYS A 2 -32.80 -30.61 20.07
N ARG A 3 -32.05 -31.69 19.84
CA ARG A 3 -30.75 -31.86 19.13
C ARG A 3 -29.58 -30.93 19.55
N VAL A 4 -28.62 -31.54 20.29
CA VAL A 4 -27.12 -31.51 20.20
C VAL A 4 -26.47 -30.14 20.56
N ILE A 5 -25.33 -29.98 21.27
CA ILE A 5 -24.01 -30.61 21.08
C ILE A 5 -23.12 -30.53 22.35
N MET A 6 -22.44 -31.65 22.63
CA MET A 6 -21.25 -31.88 23.46
C MET A 6 -20.09 -30.90 23.17
N LEU A 7 -19.35 -30.40 24.15
CA LEU A 7 -18.29 -31.03 24.97
C LEU A 7 -17.01 -31.46 24.21
N ALA A 8 -15.89 -31.08 24.84
CA ALA A 8 -14.53 -31.64 24.76
C ALA A 8 -13.53 -30.99 23.79
N ALA A 9 -12.72 -30.10 24.38
CA ALA A 9 -11.34 -29.87 23.99
C ALA A 9 -10.51 -31.12 24.36
N ALA A 10 -9.84 -31.70 23.36
CA ALA A 10 -8.75 -32.66 23.57
C ALA A 10 -7.47 -32.07 22.96
N PHE A 11 -6.54 -31.75 23.86
CA PHE A 11 -5.18 -31.31 23.61
C PHE A 11 -4.28 -32.55 23.43
N CYS A 12 -3.22 -32.39 22.64
CA CYS A 12 -2.09 -33.31 22.44
C CYS A 12 -2.33 -34.56 21.55
N PHE A 13 -1.66 -34.60 20.39
CA PHE A 13 -0.61 -35.58 20.03
C PHE A 13 -0.23 -35.37 18.56
N GLY A 14 1.06 -35.12 18.29
CA GLY A 14 1.59 -35.13 16.92
C GLY A 14 2.73 -34.18 16.58
N ILE A 15 3.55 -33.75 17.55
CA ILE A 15 4.93 -33.28 17.25
C ILE A 15 5.86 -34.46 17.54
N GLY A 16 6.43 -35.00 16.48
CA GLY A 16 7.48 -36.01 16.42
C GLY A 16 7.63 -36.37 14.94
N ILE A 17 8.80 -36.43 14.30
CA ILE A 17 10.16 -36.70 14.77
C ILE A 17 11.11 -36.02 13.75
N PHE A 18 12.19 -35.43 14.25
CA PHE A 18 13.37 -35.06 13.47
C PHE A 18 14.31 -36.27 13.45
N ALA A 19 14.54 -36.90 12.30
CA ALA A 19 15.72 -37.72 12.00
C ALA A 19 15.71 -38.13 10.52
N GLY A 20 16.80 -37.86 9.80
CA GLY A 20 16.92 -38.13 8.38
C GLY A 20 17.05 -39.61 8.02
N ALA A 21 16.50 -39.96 6.87
CA ALA A 21 17.04 -40.88 5.85
C ALA A 21 15.90 -41.24 4.91
N LEU A 22 15.90 -40.65 3.72
CA LEU A 22 15.47 -41.30 2.48
C LEU A 22 15.88 -40.39 1.32
N ALA A 23 17.13 -40.58 0.91
CA ALA A 23 17.50 -40.37 -0.47
C ALA A 23 16.67 -41.34 -1.35
N ALA A 24 16.47 -40.90 -2.61
CA ALA A 24 15.96 -41.68 -3.74
C ALA A 24 14.42 -41.87 -3.83
N HIS A 25 13.75 -40.87 -4.39
CA HIS A 25 13.01 -41.13 -5.62
C HIS A 25 13.19 -39.97 -6.61
N ALA A 26 13.88 -40.30 -7.70
CA ALA A 26 13.95 -39.53 -8.92
C ALA A 26 12.63 -39.62 -9.70
N GLN A 27 12.52 -38.72 -10.69
CA GLN A 27 11.59 -38.70 -11.83
C GLN A 27 10.32 -37.85 -11.72
N GLY A 28 10.23 -36.88 -12.66
CA GLY A 28 9.00 -36.41 -13.28
C GLY A 28 8.14 -35.50 -12.40
N THR A 29 8.14 -34.20 -12.59
CA THR A 29 7.61 -33.58 -13.81
C THR A 29 7.96 -32.10 -13.79
N ASN A 30 8.72 -31.64 -14.78
CA ASN A 30 8.70 -30.23 -15.16
C ASN A 30 7.31 -29.95 -15.73
N SER A 31 6.35 -29.66 -14.86
CA SER A 31 5.14 -28.97 -15.28
C SER A 31 5.49 -27.49 -15.45
N GLU A 32 6.01 -27.15 -16.63
CA GLU A 32 5.82 -25.81 -17.16
C GLU A 32 4.31 -25.58 -17.29
N GLN A 33 3.65 -25.23 -16.17
CA GLN A 33 2.30 -24.72 -16.22
C GLN A 33 2.30 -23.46 -17.08
N PRO A 34 1.35 -23.28 -18.00
CA PRO A 34 1.33 -22.15 -18.92
C PRO A 34 0.97 -20.89 -18.13
N HIS A 35 1.97 -20.22 -17.53
CA HIS A 35 1.81 -18.97 -16.79
C HIS A 35 1.18 -17.85 -17.63
N HIS A 36 1.19 -17.98 -18.96
CA HIS A 36 0.62 -17.01 -19.90
C HIS A 36 -0.92 -17.04 -19.93
N MET A 37 -1.57 -18.21 -19.81
CA MET A 37 -3.02 -18.32 -19.98
C MET A 37 -3.83 -17.61 -18.89
N HIS A 38 -3.35 -17.59 -17.65
CA HIS A 38 -4.08 -16.94 -16.54
C HIS A 38 -4.08 -15.41 -16.67
N ARG A 39 -2.98 -14.83 -17.18
CA ARG A 39 -2.82 -13.38 -17.29
C ARG A 39 -3.67 -12.82 -18.43
N ASP A 40 -3.74 -13.53 -19.55
CA ASP A 40 -4.53 -13.12 -20.71
C ASP A 40 -6.04 -13.13 -20.42
N HIS A 41 -6.50 -14.08 -19.59
CA HIS A 41 -7.91 -14.12 -19.15
C HIS A 41 -8.28 -12.89 -18.32
N MET A 42 -7.43 -12.49 -17.37
CA MET A 42 -7.69 -11.29 -16.57
C MET A 42 -7.69 -10.02 -17.42
N TRP A 43 -6.82 -9.93 -18.44
CA TRP A 43 -6.79 -8.79 -19.35
C TRP A 43 -8.08 -8.66 -20.15
N LYS A 44 -8.67 -9.77 -20.62
CA LYS A 44 -9.98 -9.75 -21.30
C LYS A 44 -11.08 -9.19 -20.40
N GLN A 45 -11.07 -9.54 -19.11
CA GLN A 45 -12.05 -9.01 -18.15
C GLN A 45 -11.83 -7.53 -17.81
N LEU A 46 -10.58 -7.07 -17.87
CA LEU A 46 -10.21 -5.68 -17.58
C LEU A 46 -10.31 -4.74 -18.79
N ALA A 47 -10.34 -5.29 -20.02
CA ALA A 47 -10.44 -4.52 -21.26
C ALA A 47 -11.59 -3.48 -21.27
N PRO A 48 -12.81 -3.78 -20.76
CA PRO A 48 -13.88 -2.79 -20.68
C PRO A 48 -13.57 -1.59 -19.78
N TYR A 49 -12.61 -1.74 -18.85
CA TYR A 49 -12.23 -0.70 -17.88
C TYR A 49 -10.92 0.00 -18.25
N LYS A 50 -10.49 -0.08 -19.52
CA LYS A 50 -9.25 0.53 -20.02
C LYS A 50 -9.07 1.98 -19.57
N ASN A 51 -10.10 2.81 -19.66
CA ASN A 51 -10.03 4.22 -19.25
C ASN A 51 -9.72 4.40 -17.76
N LYS A 52 -10.37 3.60 -16.90
CA LYS A 52 -10.12 3.60 -15.44
C LYS A 52 -8.69 3.15 -15.12
N LEU A 53 -8.15 2.19 -15.87
CA LEU A 53 -6.76 1.75 -15.72
C LEU A 53 -5.76 2.84 -16.14
N HIS A 54 -6.05 3.56 -17.24
CA HIS A 54 -5.24 4.70 -17.66
C HIS A 54 -5.27 5.82 -16.63
N GLU A 55 -6.45 6.22 -16.14
CA GLU A 55 -6.59 7.23 -15.09
C GLU A 55 -5.80 6.82 -13.83
N LYS A 56 -5.91 5.55 -13.41
CA LYS A 56 -5.16 5.04 -12.27
C LYS A 56 -3.65 5.15 -12.49
N ASN A 57 -3.16 4.86 -13.69
CA ASN A 57 -1.75 4.99 -14.02
C ASN A 57 -1.28 6.46 -14.02
N GLN A 58 -2.11 7.39 -14.50
CA GLN A 58 -1.84 8.83 -14.43
C GLN A 58 -1.74 9.29 -12.97
N LEU A 59 -2.69 8.92 -12.13
CA LEU A 59 -2.64 9.23 -10.69
C LEU A 59 -1.41 8.61 -10.01
N LYS A 60 -0.96 7.44 -10.45
CA LYS A 60 0.26 6.81 -9.95
C LYS A 60 1.52 7.57 -10.40
N ALA A 61 1.54 8.10 -11.62
CA ALA A 61 2.63 8.96 -12.09
C ALA A 61 2.69 10.26 -11.26
N GLU A 62 1.55 10.91 -11.03
CA GLU A 62 1.42 12.08 -10.16
C GLU A 62 1.94 11.80 -8.74
N TYR A 63 1.56 10.65 -8.15
CA TYR A 63 2.05 10.21 -6.85
C TYR A 63 3.58 10.20 -6.77
N TYR A 64 4.25 9.66 -7.80
CA TYR A 64 5.70 9.59 -7.82
C TYR A 64 6.35 10.97 -8.04
N GLY A 65 5.73 11.84 -8.83
CA GLY A 65 6.13 13.25 -8.94
C GLY A 65 6.11 13.95 -7.58
N LEU A 66 4.99 13.88 -6.88
CA LEU A 66 4.83 14.43 -5.53
C LEU A 66 5.82 13.82 -4.53
N LYS A 67 6.12 12.52 -4.63
CA LYS A 67 7.09 11.85 -3.76
C LYS A 67 8.52 12.34 -4.02
N LYS A 68 8.88 12.58 -5.29
CA LYS A 68 10.17 13.15 -5.68
C LYS A 68 10.33 14.55 -5.08
N GLU A 69 9.32 15.41 -5.23
CA GLU A 69 9.31 16.74 -4.62
C GLU A 69 9.46 16.68 -3.09
N ALA A 70 8.73 15.79 -2.43
CA ALA A 70 8.81 15.61 -0.98
C ALA A 70 10.23 15.23 -0.52
N LEU A 71 10.93 14.42 -1.32
CA LEU A 71 12.29 14.00 -1.03
C LEU A 71 13.26 15.18 -1.14
N LEU A 72 13.18 15.95 -2.23
CA LEU A 72 14.01 17.14 -2.44
C LEU A 72 13.82 18.17 -1.33
N LYS A 73 12.57 18.42 -0.91
CA LYS A 73 12.28 19.36 0.18
C LYS A 73 12.84 18.90 1.52
N LYS A 74 12.83 17.60 1.80
CA LYS A 74 13.46 17.05 3.01
C LYS A 74 14.97 17.20 2.99
N ASP A 75 15.59 17.00 1.83
CA ASP A 75 17.02 17.22 1.66
C ASP A 75 17.38 18.70 1.91
N THR A 76 16.59 19.63 1.37
CA THR A 76 16.73 21.06 1.67
C THR A 76 16.58 21.37 3.16
N LEU A 77 15.59 20.78 3.84
CA LEU A 77 15.43 20.96 5.29
C LEU A 77 16.64 20.41 6.06
N LEU A 78 17.21 19.29 5.64
CA LEU A 78 18.40 18.71 6.26
C LEU A 78 19.61 19.62 6.08
N GLN A 79 19.83 20.16 4.87
CA GLN A 79 20.89 21.12 4.59
C GLN A 79 20.76 22.39 5.45
N LEU A 80 19.55 22.97 5.53
CA LEU A 80 19.29 24.13 6.38
C LEU A 80 19.48 23.82 7.86
N HIS A 81 19.13 22.61 8.30
CA HIS A 81 19.35 22.20 9.69
C HIS A 81 20.84 22.12 10.04
N SER A 82 21.67 21.56 9.15
CA SER A 82 23.12 21.45 9.36
C SER A 82 23.85 22.79 9.37
N GLY A 83 23.31 23.81 8.69
CA GLY A 83 23.86 25.18 8.69
C GLY A 83 23.46 26.03 9.90
N ASN A 84 22.49 25.59 10.71
CA ASN A 84 21.99 26.33 11.86
C ASN A 84 22.66 25.87 13.17
N GLN A 85 22.64 26.73 14.20
CA GLN A 85 23.15 26.34 15.52
C GLN A 85 22.42 25.08 16.04
N PRO A 86 23.17 24.09 16.58
CA PRO A 86 22.59 22.86 17.11
C PRO A 86 21.47 23.15 18.12
N GLY A 87 20.30 22.54 17.92
CA GLY A 87 19.16 22.64 18.84
C GLY A 87 18.26 23.88 18.68
N SER A 88 18.63 24.88 17.86
CA SER A 88 17.78 26.06 17.57
C SER A 88 16.39 25.67 17.04
N TRP A 89 16.35 24.66 16.19
CA TRP A 89 15.14 24.15 15.56
C TRP A 89 14.16 23.49 16.54
N HIS A 90 14.66 22.75 17.52
CA HIS A 90 13.85 22.09 18.56
C HIS A 90 13.21 23.10 19.52
N LYS A 91 13.76 24.32 19.61
CA LYS A 91 13.23 25.41 20.44
C LYS A 91 12.10 26.18 19.75
N ASN A 92 11.89 26.01 18.44
CA ASN A 92 10.82 26.69 17.71
C ASN A 92 9.47 25.93 17.87
N PRO A 93 8.47 26.51 18.56
CA PRO A 93 7.18 25.86 18.79
C PRO A 93 6.41 25.59 17.48
N LYS A 94 6.61 26.40 16.44
CA LYS A 94 5.98 26.16 15.12
C LYS A 94 6.50 24.87 14.48
N MET A 95 7.78 24.57 14.62
CA MET A 95 8.36 23.33 14.08
C MET A 95 7.73 22.11 14.74
N LYS A 96 7.54 22.14 16.07
CA LYS A 96 6.82 21.08 16.78
C LYS A 96 5.41 20.85 16.24
N GLN A 97 4.65 21.92 15.96
CA GLN A 97 3.32 21.83 15.35
C GLN A 97 3.37 21.22 13.94
N TYR A 98 4.35 21.59 13.12
CA TYR A 98 4.53 20.99 11.80
C TYR A 98 4.85 19.50 11.89
N HIS A 99 5.68 19.05 12.84
CA HIS A 99 5.95 17.62 13.04
C HIS A 99 4.71 16.82 13.41
N GLN A 100 3.88 17.35 14.32
CA GLN A 100 2.63 16.71 14.70
C GLN A 100 1.68 16.60 13.51
N SER A 101 1.58 17.66 12.71
CA SER A 101 0.72 17.70 11.53
C SER A 101 1.22 16.74 10.45
N MET A 102 2.53 16.67 10.20
CA MET A 102 3.16 15.69 9.30
C MET A 102 2.92 14.25 9.75
N ARG A 103 2.96 13.99 11.07
CA ARG A 103 2.67 12.66 11.63
C ARG A 103 1.21 12.29 11.41
N LYS A 104 0.27 13.22 11.61
CA LYS A 104 -1.15 13.01 11.31
C LYS A 104 -1.37 12.65 9.84
N LEU A 105 -0.81 13.45 8.91
CA LEU A 105 -0.87 13.17 7.47
C LEU A 105 -0.28 11.81 7.12
N HIS A 106 0.82 11.41 7.76
CA HIS A 106 1.41 10.10 7.55
C HIS A 106 0.47 8.96 7.97
N MET A 107 -0.19 9.08 9.12
CA MET A 107 -1.14 8.08 9.60
C MET A 107 -2.38 7.98 8.70
N GLU A 108 -2.91 9.12 8.25
CA GLU A 108 -4.03 9.16 7.29
C GLU A 108 -3.66 8.48 5.96
N MET A 109 -2.50 8.81 5.38
CA MET A 109 -2.01 8.15 4.17
C MET A 109 -1.77 6.65 4.38
N LYS A 110 -1.28 6.23 5.54
CA LYS A 110 -1.08 4.81 5.86
C LYS A 110 -2.43 4.06 5.87
N SER A 111 -3.44 4.62 6.53
CA SER A 111 -4.80 4.07 6.52
C SER A 111 -5.37 3.96 5.10
N LEU A 112 -5.18 4.98 4.26
CA LEU A 112 -5.59 4.92 2.85
C LEU A 112 -4.88 3.82 2.06
N LYS A 113 -3.58 3.62 2.28
CA LYS A 113 -2.83 2.52 1.64
C LYS A 113 -3.30 1.14 2.07
N ASP A 114 -3.67 0.99 3.34
CA ASP A 114 -4.23 -0.26 3.84
C ASP A 114 -5.60 -0.56 3.19
N LYS A 115 -6.44 0.48 3.00
CA LYS A 115 -7.68 0.39 2.22
C LYS A 115 -7.41 0.02 0.75
N GLU A 116 -6.44 0.66 0.11
CA GLU A 116 -6.05 0.34 -1.28
C GLU A 116 -5.64 -1.13 -1.42
N LYS A 117 -4.88 -1.65 -0.44
CA LYS A 117 -4.45 -3.06 -0.40
C LYS A 117 -5.65 -4.01 -0.25
N ALA A 118 -6.64 -3.64 0.56
CA ALA A 118 -7.88 -4.40 0.70
C ALA A 118 -8.67 -4.41 -0.62
N GLU A 119 -8.87 -3.24 -1.25
CA GLU A 119 -9.56 -3.13 -2.53
C GLU A 119 -8.85 -3.91 -3.64
N LYS A 120 -7.52 -3.94 -3.66
CA LYS A 120 -6.75 -4.79 -4.61
C LYS A 120 -7.04 -6.28 -4.42
N LYS A 121 -7.20 -6.75 -3.18
CA LYS A 121 -7.58 -8.15 -2.90
C LYS A 121 -9.01 -8.42 -3.38
N ASN A 122 -9.94 -7.51 -3.09
CA ASN A 122 -11.34 -7.62 -3.49
C ASN A 122 -11.50 -7.61 -5.02
N LEU A 123 -10.79 -6.72 -5.72
CA LEU A 123 -10.73 -6.70 -7.18
C LEU A 123 -10.24 -8.03 -7.75
N LYS A 124 -9.18 -8.63 -7.16
CA LYS A 124 -8.68 -9.93 -7.60
C LYS A 124 -9.73 -11.03 -7.40
N ALA A 125 -10.50 -10.99 -6.32
CA ALA A 125 -11.60 -11.92 -6.09
C ALA A 125 -12.74 -11.72 -7.11
N ALA A 126 -13.12 -10.47 -7.39
CA ALA A 126 -14.14 -10.14 -8.39
C ALA A 126 -13.74 -10.59 -9.81
N LEU A 127 -12.47 -10.42 -10.19
CA LEU A 127 -11.92 -10.92 -11.46
C LEU A 127 -11.93 -12.45 -11.56
N LYS A 128 -11.69 -13.16 -10.45
CA LYS A 128 -11.84 -14.63 -10.43
C LYS A 128 -13.30 -15.06 -10.59
N ALA A 129 -14.21 -14.34 -9.95
CA ALA A 129 -15.66 -14.58 -10.01
C ALA A 129 -16.32 -14.08 -11.30
N LYS A 130 -15.59 -13.33 -12.16
CA LYS A 130 -16.11 -12.67 -13.37
C LYS A 130 -17.28 -11.71 -13.09
N ASP A 131 -17.33 -11.14 -11.89
CA ASP A 131 -18.38 -10.22 -11.45
C ASP A 131 -18.07 -8.80 -11.93
N LYS A 132 -18.64 -8.43 -13.09
CA LYS A 132 -18.41 -7.13 -13.72
C LYS A 132 -18.83 -5.95 -12.85
N ALA A 133 -19.91 -6.08 -12.09
CA ALA A 133 -20.38 -5.00 -11.21
C ALA A 133 -19.35 -4.74 -10.11
N LYS A 134 -18.85 -5.80 -9.45
CA LYS A 134 -17.81 -5.67 -8.42
C LYS A 134 -16.47 -5.22 -8.97
N ILE A 135 -16.06 -5.68 -10.16
CA ILE A 135 -14.83 -5.21 -10.81
C ILE A 135 -14.88 -3.69 -11.00
N GLY A 136 -15.98 -3.18 -11.56
CA GLY A 136 -16.18 -1.74 -11.76
C GLY A 136 -16.11 -0.97 -10.44
N PHE A 137 -16.87 -1.42 -9.44
CA PHE A 137 -16.90 -0.81 -8.11
C PHE A 137 -15.51 -0.73 -7.46
N HIS A 138 -14.77 -1.84 -7.40
CA HIS A 138 -13.45 -1.87 -6.77
C HIS A 138 -12.43 -1.01 -7.52
N LEU A 139 -12.52 -0.92 -8.85
CA LEU A 139 -11.68 0.00 -9.63
C LEU A 139 -11.96 1.47 -9.27
N ASP A 140 -13.23 1.84 -9.11
CA ASP A 140 -13.62 3.20 -8.71
C ASP A 140 -13.15 3.55 -7.30
N GLN A 141 -13.27 2.60 -6.36
CA GLN A 141 -12.73 2.77 -5.01
C GLN A 141 -11.22 2.95 -5.03
N MET A 142 -10.49 2.16 -5.83
CA MET A 142 -9.04 2.33 -5.98
C MET A 142 -8.65 3.70 -6.55
N LEU A 143 -9.40 4.22 -7.53
CA LEU A 143 -9.18 5.56 -8.09
C LEU A 143 -9.41 6.64 -7.03
N LEU A 144 -10.50 6.56 -6.29
CA LEU A 144 -10.82 7.50 -5.22
C LEU A 144 -9.74 7.51 -4.14
N ILE A 145 -9.32 6.33 -3.67
CA ILE A 145 -8.27 6.20 -2.67
C ILE A 145 -6.96 6.80 -3.18
N GLN A 146 -6.58 6.54 -4.44
CA GLN A 146 -5.36 7.11 -5.01
C GLN A 146 -5.42 8.64 -5.10
N LYS A 147 -6.56 9.23 -5.50
CA LYS A 147 -6.76 10.69 -5.48
C LYS A 147 -6.58 11.27 -4.08
N GLN A 148 -7.16 10.62 -3.06
CA GLN A 148 -7.00 11.03 -1.67
C GLN A 148 -5.54 10.93 -1.20
N ILE A 149 -4.81 9.88 -1.58
CA ILE A 149 -3.39 9.73 -1.27
C ILE A 149 -2.58 10.86 -1.93
N ASN A 150 -2.82 11.16 -3.20
CA ASN A 150 -2.13 12.26 -3.90
C ASN A 150 -2.42 13.60 -3.23
N HIS A 151 -3.67 13.88 -2.90
CA HIS A 151 -4.06 15.08 -2.18
C HIS A 151 -3.34 15.23 -0.83
N LYS A 152 -3.29 14.17 -0.02
CA LYS A 152 -2.56 14.18 1.26
C LYS A 152 -1.05 14.31 1.10
N LEU A 153 -0.48 13.76 0.03
CA LEU A 153 0.93 13.95 -0.28
C LEU A 153 1.22 15.38 -0.74
N ALA A 154 0.31 16.03 -1.46
CA ALA A 154 0.40 17.44 -1.83
C ALA A 154 0.28 18.37 -0.60
N GLU A 155 -0.65 18.11 0.32
CA GLU A 155 -0.73 18.81 1.62
C GLU A 155 0.59 18.69 2.39
N ARG A 156 1.18 17.49 2.41
CA ARG A 156 2.48 17.24 3.02
C ARG A 156 3.59 18.06 2.36
N ASN A 157 3.60 18.15 1.02
CA ASN A 157 4.57 18.96 0.28
C ASN A 157 4.46 20.45 0.61
N LYS A 158 3.24 20.98 0.72
CA LYS A 158 3.00 22.38 1.14
C LYS A 158 3.54 22.63 2.55
N MET A 159 3.36 21.67 3.47
CA MET A 159 3.88 21.79 4.83
C MET A 159 5.41 21.83 4.87
N LEU A 160 6.06 20.99 4.04
CA LEU A 160 7.51 21.03 3.88
C LEU A 160 7.99 22.39 3.33
N ASP A 161 7.27 22.98 2.38
CA ASP A 161 7.58 24.33 1.88
C ASP A 161 7.48 25.38 2.98
N THR A 162 6.44 25.33 3.81
CA THR A 162 6.29 26.24 4.96
C THR A 162 7.43 26.08 5.96
N MET A 163 7.82 24.83 6.26
CA MET A 163 8.96 24.56 7.14
C MET A 163 10.27 25.14 6.57
N ILE A 164 10.51 24.98 5.26
CA ILE A 164 11.70 25.56 4.59
C ILE A 164 11.68 27.08 4.71
N LYS A 165 10.54 27.72 4.49
CA LYS A 165 10.40 29.18 4.61
C LYS A 165 10.70 29.66 6.02
N GLU A 166 10.17 28.99 7.05
CA GLU A 166 10.43 29.37 8.44
C GLU A 166 11.89 29.14 8.86
N MET A 167 12.60 28.19 8.25
CA MET A 167 14.03 27.93 8.53
C MET A 167 15.00 28.88 7.81
N LYS A 168 14.52 29.58 6.77
CA LYS A 168 15.31 30.59 6.04
C LYS A 168 15.15 32.01 6.59
N LYS A 169 14.20 32.21 7.50
CA LYS A 169 14.03 33.46 8.25
C LYS A 169 15.02 33.49 9.42
#